data_AF-A0A7W4EZ17-F1
#
_entry.id   AF-A0A7W4EZ17-F1
#
_cell.length_a   1.000
_cell.length_b   1.000
_cell.length_c   1.000
_cell.angle_alpha   90.00
_cell.angle_beta   90.00
_cell.angle_gamma   90.00
#
_symmetry.space_group_name_H-M   'P 1'
#
loop_
_entity.id
_entity.type
_entity.pdbx_description
1 polymer ?
#
loop_
_entity_poly.entity_id
_entity_poly.type
_entity_poly.pdbx_seq_one_letter_code
_entity_poly.pdbx_strand_id
1 'polypeptide(L)'
;EEEKEKSYEIVGLGALKYFMLKVDPKKKMLFNPEESVDFNGNTGPFIQYAYARIQSLLKRAEGTDFNFSENIALSENEKELIIALSEYKETVSKAAAALSPAHLANYVYEVVKLYNAFYQNNPILNNENEDVKKFRLYLSQLTGVVIRKSLHLLGIGVVDRM
;
A
#
# COMPACT_ATOMS: atom_id res chain seq x y z
N GLU A 1 -14.13 18.92 12.53
CA GLU A 1 -15.14 17.84 12.59
C GLU A 1 -15.35 17.24 11.21
N GLU A 2 -15.67 18.07 10.21
CA GLU A 2 -15.85 17.66 8.80
C GLU A 2 -14.69 16.86 8.18
N GLU A 3 -13.42 17.23 8.44
CA GLU A 3 -12.27 16.44 7.94
C GLU A 3 -12.20 15.03 8.54
N LYS A 4 -12.61 14.87 9.81
CA LYS A 4 -12.65 13.56 10.47
C LYS A 4 -13.79 12.72 9.93
N GLU A 5 -14.97 13.31 9.72
CA GLU A 5 -16.13 12.63 9.12
C GLU A 5 -15.83 12.11 7.71
N LYS A 6 -15.21 12.93 6.86
CA LYS A 6 -14.76 12.51 5.53
C LYS A 6 -13.76 11.34 5.61
N SER A 7 -12.85 11.39 6.58
CA SER A 7 -11.91 10.28 6.81
C SER A 7 -12.63 9.00 7.19
N TYR A 8 -13.58 9.06 8.13
CA TYR A 8 -14.37 7.90 8.54
C TYR A 8 -15.20 7.31 7.40
N GLU A 9 -15.80 8.16 6.56
CA GLU A 9 -16.54 7.70 5.39
C GLU A 9 -15.63 6.96 4.39
N ILE A 10 -14.46 7.54 4.08
CA ILE A 10 -13.49 6.91 3.17
C ILE A 10 -13.00 5.56 3.70
N VAL A 11 -12.75 5.47 5.02
CA VAL A 11 -12.25 4.25 5.66
C VAL A 11 -13.35 3.19 5.74
N GLY A 12 -14.57 3.57 6.13
CA GLY A 12 -15.72 2.65 6.20
C GLY A 12 -16.12 2.10 4.83
N LEU A 13 -16.15 2.96 3.80
CA LEU A 13 -16.38 2.51 2.43
C LEU A 13 -15.22 1.66 1.91
N GLY A 14 -13.99 1.97 2.31
CA GLY A 14 -12.81 1.18 2.00
C GLY A 14 -12.89 -0.24 2.57
N ALA A 15 -13.27 -0.37 3.84
CA ALA A 15 -13.54 -1.64 4.51
C ALA A 15 -14.55 -2.50 3.74
N LEU A 16 -15.73 -1.94 3.47
CA LEU A 16 -16.80 -2.65 2.77
C LEU A 16 -16.38 -3.08 1.36
N LYS A 17 -15.91 -2.13 0.55
CA LYS A 17 -15.54 -2.40 -0.85
C LYS A 17 -14.40 -3.40 -0.94
N TYR A 18 -13.36 -3.23 -0.13
CA TYR A 18 -12.22 -4.14 -0.15
C TYR A 18 -12.62 -5.56 0.24
N PHE A 19 -13.43 -5.71 1.30
CA PHE A 19 -13.91 -7.01 1.76
C PHE A 19 -14.65 -7.77 0.65
N MET A 20 -15.45 -7.07 -0.15
CA MET A 20 -16.13 -7.66 -1.29
C MET A 20 -15.18 -8.00 -2.44
N LEU A 21 -14.27 -7.07 -2.77
CA LEU A 21 -13.41 -7.18 -3.95
C LEU A 21 -12.23 -8.14 -3.76
N LYS A 22 -11.81 -8.46 -2.52
CA LYS A 22 -10.74 -9.43 -2.25
C LYS A 22 -11.12 -10.88 -2.60
N VAL A 23 -12.41 -11.16 -2.70
CA VAL A 23 -12.93 -12.50 -3.02
C VAL A 23 -13.14 -12.64 -4.53
N ASP A 24 -12.72 -13.77 -5.09
CA ASP A 24 -12.95 -14.06 -6.51
C ASP A 24 -14.46 -14.02 -6.83
N PRO A 25 -14.90 -13.33 -7.89
CA PRO A 25 -16.32 -13.21 -8.24
C PRO A 25 -17.05 -14.54 -8.46
N LYS A 26 -16.33 -15.62 -8.75
CA LYS A 26 -16.89 -16.98 -8.93
C LYS A 26 -17.12 -17.71 -7.61
N LYS A 27 -16.58 -17.22 -6.50
CA LYS A 27 -16.70 -17.83 -5.17
C LYS A 27 -17.85 -17.20 -4.39
N LYS A 28 -18.48 -17.98 -3.50
CA LYS A 28 -19.44 -17.45 -2.53
C LYS A 28 -18.68 -16.65 -1.46
N MET A 29 -19.14 -15.44 -1.20
CA MET A 29 -18.66 -14.60 -0.10
C MET A 29 -19.68 -14.62 1.05
N LEU A 30 -19.22 -14.94 2.25
CA LEU A 30 -19.97 -14.67 3.47
C LEU A 30 -19.54 -13.30 4.00
N PHE A 31 -20.47 -12.34 4.02
CA PHE A 31 -20.17 -11.01 4.52
C PHE A 31 -20.03 -11.02 6.04
N ASN A 32 -18.88 -10.54 6.55
CA ASN A 32 -18.64 -10.33 7.97
C ASN A 32 -18.30 -8.85 8.21
N PRO A 33 -19.24 -8.04 8.74
CA PRO A 33 -19.00 -6.63 9.02
C PRO A 33 -17.82 -6.39 9.96
N GLU A 34 -17.68 -7.20 11.02
CA GLU A 34 -16.63 -7.05 12.04
C GLU A 34 -15.24 -7.27 11.44
N GLU A 35 -15.09 -8.32 10.62
CA GLU A 35 -13.83 -8.58 9.91
C GLU A 35 -13.53 -7.49 8.87
N SER A 36 -14.55 -6.90 8.24
CA SER A 36 -14.33 -5.90 7.18
C SER A 36 -13.64 -4.64 7.68
N VAL A 37 -13.88 -4.26 8.95
CA VAL A 37 -13.35 -3.05 9.59
C VAL A 37 -12.10 -3.30 10.45
N ASP A 38 -11.60 -4.53 10.52
CA ASP A 38 -10.39 -4.84 11.29
C ASP A 38 -9.17 -4.12 10.68
N PHE A 39 -8.30 -3.59 11.55
CA PHE A 39 -7.04 -2.97 11.17
C PHE A 39 -5.92 -3.99 10.98
N ASN A 40 -6.17 -5.26 11.28
CA ASN A 40 -5.25 -6.36 11.11
C ASN A 40 -5.72 -7.27 9.97
N GLY A 41 -4.77 -7.94 9.33
CA GLY A 41 -5.07 -8.93 8.29
C GLY A 41 -5.41 -8.32 6.94
N ASN A 42 -6.10 -9.09 6.10
CA ASN A 42 -6.38 -8.75 4.71
C ASN A 42 -7.66 -7.90 4.59
N THR A 43 -7.54 -6.61 4.94
CA THR A 43 -8.66 -5.64 5.01
C THR A 43 -8.32 -4.30 4.34
N GLY A 44 -9.38 -3.54 4.01
CA GLY A 44 -9.25 -2.19 3.44
C GLY A 44 -8.58 -1.19 4.39
N PRO A 45 -9.00 -1.10 5.68
CA PRO A 45 -8.39 -0.20 6.65
C PRO A 45 -6.90 -0.48 6.88
N PHE A 46 -6.48 -1.74 6.88
CA PHE A 46 -5.05 -2.09 6.99
C PHE A 46 -4.23 -1.48 5.85
N ILE A 47 -4.71 -1.57 4.61
CA ILE A 47 -4.04 -1.01 3.42
C ILE A 47 -4.07 0.52 3.44
N GLN A 48 -5.21 1.13 3.80
CA GLN A 48 -5.33 2.59 3.92
C GLN A 48 -4.41 3.14 5.02
N TYR A 49 -4.29 2.44 6.15
CA TYR A 49 -3.39 2.79 7.24
C TYR A 49 -1.91 2.75 6.79
N ALA A 50 -1.51 1.71 6.06
CA ALA A 50 -0.17 1.62 5.50
C ALA A 50 0.13 2.79 4.55
N TYR A 51 -0.83 3.17 3.69
CA TYR A 51 -0.72 4.36 2.85
C TYR A 51 -0.56 5.64 3.67
N ALA A 52 -1.40 5.87 4.68
CA ALA A 52 -1.32 7.05 5.55
C ALA A 52 0.03 7.14 6.29
N ARG A 53 0.58 5.99 6.71
CA ARG A 53 1.91 5.91 7.34
C ARG A 53 3.02 6.29 6.36
N ILE A 54 2.93 5.85 5.10
CA ILE A 54 3.85 6.27 4.02
C ILE A 54 3.79 7.80 3.83
N GLN A 55 2.59 8.37 3.73
CA GLN A 55 2.45 9.83 3.56
C GLN A 55 3.04 10.60 4.76
N SER A 56 2.84 10.09 5.98
CA SER A 56 3.41 10.67 7.20
C SER A 56 4.94 10.60 7.22
N LEU A 57 5.53 9.49 6.76
CA LEU A 57 6.98 9.35 6.59
C LEU A 57 7.52 10.37 5.58
N LEU A 58 6.91 10.46 4.40
CA LEU A 58 7.34 11.37 3.33
C LEU A 58 7.23 12.82 3.73
N LYS A 59 6.17 13.19 4.46
CA LYS A 59 6.01 14.53 5.02
C LYS A 59 7.14 14.91 5.98
N ARG A 60 7.67 13.96 6.75
CA ARG A 60 8.83 14.20 7.64
C ARG A 60 10.15 14.34 6.87
N ALA A 61 10.19 13.87 5.62
CA ALA A 61 11.34 13.99 4.73
C ALA A 61 11.14 15.07 3.65
N GLU A 62 10.17 15.96 3.83
CA GLU A 62 9.87 17.03 2.88
C GLU A 62 11.12 17.87 2.59
N GLY A 63 11.39 18.14 1.31
CA GLY A 63 12.61 18.81 0.85
C GLY A 63 13.79 17.88 0.54
N THR A 64 13.68 16.57 0.78
CA THR A 64 14.69 15.60 0.34
C THR A 64 14.55 15.35 -1.17
N ASP A 65 15.65 15.51 -1.93
CA ASP A 65 15.69 15.07 -3.32
C ASP A 65 15.81 13.54 -3.42
N PHE A 66 15.45 12.98 -4.58
CA PHE A 66 15.59 11.55 -4.86
C PHE A 66 16.81 11.25 -5.72
N ASN A 67 17.87 12.05 -5.57
CA ASN A 67 19.15 11.81 -6.24
C ASN A 67 20.05 11.03 -5.29
N PHE A 68 20.21 9.75 -5.58
CA PHE A 68 21.07 8.81 -4.86
C PHE A 68 21.95 8.04 -5.85
N SER A 69 23.09 7.56 -5.36
CA SER A 69 24.01 6.68 -6.11
C SER A 69 23.31 5.43 -6.67
N GLU A 70 23.69 4.99 -7.88
CA GLU A 70 23.23 3.71 -8.44
C GLU A 70 23.81 2.48 -7.71
N ASN A 71 24.93 2.67 -6.98
CA ASN A 71 25.65 1.60 -6.29
C ASN A 71 25.18 1.43 -4.83
N ILE A 72 23.90 1.13 -4.64
CA ILE A 72 23.34 0.82 -3.31
C ILE A 72 23.19 -0.68 -3.16
N ALA A 73 23.77 -1.23 -2.08
CA ALA A 73 23.57 -2.62 -1.72
C ALA A 73 22.15 -2.82 -1.16
N LEU A 74 21.34 -3.61 -1.86
CA LEU A 74 19.97 -3.90 -1.47
C LEU A 74 19.92 -5.06 -0.46
N SER A 75 19.19 -4.83 0.63
CA SER A 75 18.70 -5.87 1.54
C SER A 75 17.67 -6.78 0.85
N GLU A 76 17.43 -7.95 1.43
CA GLU A 76 16.41 -8.89 0.91
C GLU A 76 15.00 -8.26 0.91
N ASN A 77 14.61 -7.56 1.98
CA ASN A 77 13.30 -6.89 2.03
C ASN A 77 13.13 -5.82 0.93
N GLU A 78 14.21 -5.10 0.58
CA GLU A 78 14.18 -4.11 -0.50
C GLU A 78 14.01 -4.79 -1.86
N LYS A 79 14.73 -5.90 -2.11
CA LYS A 79 14.60 -6.68 -3.35
C LYS A 79 13.19 -7.24 -3.52
N GLU A 80 12.65 -7.87 -2.49
CA GLU A 80 11.30 -8.44 -2.50
C GLU A 80 10.24 -7.38 -2.82
N LEU A 81 10.32 -6.23 -2.16
CA LEU A 81 9.40 -5.12 -2.41
C LEU A 81 9.53 -4.57 -3.84
N ILE A 82 10.76 -4.40 -4.36
CA ILE A 82 10.99 -3.93 -5.73
C ILE A 82 10.39 -4.90 -6.75
N ILE A 83 10.60 -6.20 -6.57
CA ILE A 83 10.03 -7.23 -7.44
C ILE A 83 8.51 -7.12 -7.42
N ALA A 84 7.89 -7.09 -6.24
CA ALA A 84 6.43 -6.95 -6.12
C ALA A 84 5.91 -5.68 -6.81
N LEU A 85 6.56 -4.53 -6.62
CA LEU A 85 6.16 -3.27 -7.27
C LEU A 85 6.27 -3.35 -8.80
N SER A 86 7.23 -4.10 -9.33
CA SER A 86 7.42 -4.28 -10.78
C SER A 86 6.28 -5.08 -11.44
N GLU A 87 5.61 -5.94 -10.69
CA GLU A 87 4.51 -6.80 -11.16
C GLU A 87 3.18 -6.05 -11.32
N TYR A 88 3.09 -4.78 -10.90
CA TYR A 88 1.84 -4.00 -10.91
C TYR A 88 1.11 -4.04 -12.25
N LYS A 89 1.82 -3.76 -13.35
CA LYS A 89 1.21 -3.70 -14.69
C LYS A 89 0.67 -5.05 -15.14
N GLU A 90 1.41 -6.11 -14.86
CA GLU A 90 1.01 -7.47 -15.19
C GLU A 90 -0.22 -7.88 -14.38
N THR A 91 -0.23 -7.59 -13.07
CA THR A 91 -1.36 -7.85 -12.19
C THR A 91 -2.63 -7.13 -12.64
N VAL A 92 -2.54 -5.84 -13.01
CA VAL A 92 -3.68 -5.09 -13.54
C VAL A 92 -4.20 -5.72 -14.83
N SER A 93 -3.31 -6.14 -15.72
CA SER A 93 -3.66 -6.80 -16.98
C SER A 93 -4.35 -8.15 -16.73
N LYS A 94 -3.85 -8.94 -15.79
CA LYS A 94 -4.46 -10.21 -15.35
C LYS A 94 -5.85 -9.99 -14.76
N ALA A 95 -6.01 -9.00 -13.88
CA ALA A 95 -7.29 -8.66 -13.27
C ALA A 95 -8.34 -8.28 -14.34
N ALA A 96 -7.94 -7.48 -15.33
CA ALA A 96 -8.81 -7.09 -16.44
C ALA A 96 -9.18 -8.29 -17.33
N ALA A 97 -8.21 -9.10 -17.74
CA ALA A 97 -8.45 -10.27 -18.60
C ALA A 97 -9.36 -11.31 -17.92
N ALA A 98 -9.21 -11.49 -16.61
CA ALA A 98 -10.01 -12.43 -15.81
C ALA A 98 -11.37 -11.85 -15.38
N LEU A 99 -11.62 -10.55 -15.60
CA LEU A 99 -12.75 -9.80 -15.03
C LEU A 99 -12.88 -10.00 -13.51
N SER A 100 -11.74 -10.05 -12.82
CA SER A 100 -11.66 -10.38 -11.38
C SER A 100 -10.81 -9.33 -10.64
N PRO A 101 -11.43 -8.40 -9.91
CA PRO A 101 -10.71 -7.40 -9.11
C PRO A 101 -9.93 -8.01 -7.94
N ALA A 102 -10.25 -9.26 -7.57
CA ALA A 102 -9.56 -9.99 -6.51
C ALA A 102 -8.06 -10.14 -6.75
N HIS A 103 -7.62 -10.23 -8.01
CA HIS A 103 -6.19 -10.25 -8.32
C HIS A 103 -5.49 -8.97 -7.85
N LEU A 104 -6.07 -7.81 -8.15
CA LEU A 104 -5.51 -6.52 -7.77
C LEU A 104 -5.62 -6.26 -6.26
N ALA A 105 -6.75 -6.64 -5.65
CA ALA A 105 -6.97 -6.51 -4.21
C ALA A 105 -5.92 -7.31 -3.41
N ASN A 106 -5.74 -8.60 -3.73
CA ASN A 106 -4.77 -9.43 -3.02
C ASN A 106 -3.32 -9.03 -3.32
N TYR A 107 -3.03 -8.53 -4.52
CA TYR A 107 -1.72 -7.96 -4.83
C TYR A 107 -1.39 -6.75 -3.96
N VAL A 108 -2.30 -5.77 -3.84
CA VAL A 108 -2.01 -4.57 -3.04
C VAL A 108 -1.85 -4.90 -1.56
N TYR A 109 -2.55 -5.92 -1.07
CA TYR A 109 -2.32 -6.47 0.27
C TYR A 109 -0.92 -7.05 0.44
N GLU A 110 -0.44 -7.83 -0.53
CA GLU A 110 0.91 -8.39 -0.48
C GLU A 110 1.99 -7.29 -0.55
N VAL A 111 1.81 -6.28 -1.41
CA VAL A 111 2.68 -5.10 -1.44
C VAL A 111 2.76 -4.42 -0.07
N VAL A 112 1.63 -4.27 0.63
CA VAL A 112 1.61 -3.69 1.98
C VAL A 112 2.32 -4.58 3.00
N LYS A 113 2.16 -5.90 2.92
CA LYS A 113 2.89 -6.84 3.80
C LYS A 113 4.40 -6.71 3.62
N LEU A 114 4.88 -6.73 2.37
CA LEU A 114 6.30 -6.56 2.05
C LEU A 114 6.81 -5.19 2.48
N TYR A 115 6.04 -4.13 2.26
CA TYR A 115 6.39 -2.79 2.74
C TYR A 115 6.51 -2.72 4.27
N ASN A 116 5.61 -3.37 5.00
CA ASN A 116 5.68 -3.41 6.47
C ASN A 116 6.95 -4.12 6.95
N ALA A 117 7.32 -5.25 6.34
CA ALA A 117 8.57 -5.95 6.65
C ALA A 117 9.79 -5.09 6.32
N PHE A 118 9.81 -4.45 5.15
CA PHE A 118 10.84 -3.49 4.76
C PHE A 118 10.97 -2.36 5.79
N TYR A 119 9.87 -1.69 6.14
CA TYR A 119 9.84 -0.54 7.05
C TYR A 119 10.29 -0.91 8.46
N GLN A 120 9.96 -2.12 8.94
CA GLN A 120 10.36 -2.59 10.26
C GLN A 120 11.85 -2.94 10.34
N ASN A 121 12.38 -3.60 9.30
CA ASN A 121 13.74 -4.12 9.30
C ASN A 121 14.79 -3.14 8.79
N ASN A 122 14.38 -2.02 8.19
CA ASN A 122 15.28 -1.06 7.57
C ASN A 122 15.03 0.36 8.09
N PRO A 123 15.94 0.94 8.90
CA PRO A 123 15.86 2.34 9.28
C PRO A 123 15.84 3.26 8.05
N ILE A 124 14.82 4.12 7.95
CA ILE A 124 14.67 5.07 6.84
C ILE A 124 15.25 6.44 7.23
N LEU A 125 14.58 7.19 8.11
CA LEU A 125 14.98 8.56 8.45
C LEU A 125 16.27 8.67 9.27
N ASN A 126 16.54 7.68 10.11
CA ASN A 126 17.69 7.69 11.03
C ASN A 126 18.91 6.94 10.44
N ASN A 127 18.98 6.82 9.11
CA ASN A 127 20.11 6.16 8.47
C ASN A 127 21.26 7.15 8.26
N GLU A 128 22.46 6.77 8.68
CA GLU A 128 23.68 7.60 8.55
C GLU A 128 24.13 7.75 7.09
N ASN A 129 23.81 6.79 6.23
CA ASN A 129 24.09 6.87 4.81
C ASN A 129 22.95 7.57 4.08
N GLU A 130 23.20 8.81 3.64
CA GLU A 130 22.22 9.65 2.95
C GLU A 130 21.75 9.05 1.62
N ASP A 131 22.59 8.35 0.85
CA ASP A 131 22.16 7.69 -0.39
C ASP A 131 21.14 6.59 -0.10
N VAL A 132 21.40 5.76 0.93
CA VAL A 132 20.49 4.69 1.35
C VAL A 132 19.17 5.28 1.88
N LYS A 133 19.25 6.36 2.65
CA LYS A 133 18.06 7.08 3.14
C LYS A 133 17.19 7.62 2.00
N LYS A 134 17.79 8.32 1.04
CA LYS A 134 17.09 8.86 -0.15
C LYS A 134 16.46 7.74 -0.98
N PHE A 135 17.20 6.65 -1.22
CA PHE A 135 16.68 5.48 -1.92
C PHE A 135 15.47 4.86 -1.20
N ARG A 136 15.55 4.67 0.12
CA ARG A 136 14.44 4.11 0.92
C ARG A 136 13.22 5.01 0.91
N LEU A 137 13.40 6.33 0.99
CA LEU A 137 12.31 7.30 0.85
C LEU A 137 11.67 7.23 -0.54
N TYR A 138 12.47 7.08 -1.59
CA TYR A 138 11.97 6.90 -2.94
C TYR A 138 11.18 5.59 -3.09
N LEU A 139 11.68 4.49 -2.53
CA LEU A 139 10.98 3.20 -2.52
C LEU A 139 9.64 3.29 -1.75
N SER A 140 9.61 3.99 -0.62
CA SER A 140 8.37 4.30 0.11
C SER A 140 7.40 5.13 -0.74
N GLN A 141 7.88 6.14 -1.47
CA GLN A 141 7.05 6.96 -2.35
C GLN A 141 6.44 6.12 -3.48
N LEU A 142 7.23 5.31 -4.17
CA LEU A 142 6.76 4.40 -5.22
C LEU A 142 5.70 3.44 -4.68
N THR A 143 5.92 2.88 -3.49
CA THR A 143 4.95 2.02 -2.82
C THR A 143 3.63 2.75 -2.57
N GLY A 144 3.69 3.99 -2.04
CA GLY A 144 2.50 4.82 -1.84
C GLY A 144 1.73 5.10 -3.13
N VAL A 145 2.44 5.36 -4.24
CA VAL A 145 1.84 5.54 -5.57
C VAL A 145 1.14 4.27 -6.04
N VAL A 146 1.75 3.10 -5.90
CA VAL A 146 1.16 1.81 -6.29
C VAL A 146 -0.07 1.49 -5.44
N ILE A 147 -0.03 1.72 -4.14
CA ILE A 147 -1.20 1.52 -3.26
C ILE A 147 -2.35 2.43 -3.69
N ARG A 148 -2.09 3.74 -3.87
CA ARG A 148 -3.12 4.70 -4.29
C ARG A 148 -3.73 4.34 -5.63
N LYS A 149 -2.91 3.97 -6.62
CA LYS A 149 -3.41 3.56 -7.95
C LYS A 149 -4.22 2.26 -7.87
N SER A 150 -3.77 1.28 -7.10
CA SER A 150 -4.50 0.02 -6.89
C SER A 150 -5.86 0.25 -6.26
N LEU A 151 -5.91 1.01 -5.15
CA LEU A 151 -7.16 1.33 -4.46
C LEU A 151 -8.10 2.16 -5.34
N HIS A 152 -7.58 3.11 -6.10
CA HIS A 152 -8.38 3.89 -7.05
C HIS A 152 -9.07 3.01 -8.10
N LEU A 153 -8.36 2.05 -8.69
CA LEU A 153 -8.94 1.08 -9.63
C LEU A 153 -10.00 0.17 -8.98
N LEU A 154 -9.88 -0.08 -7.68
CA LEU A 154 -10.88 -0.80 -6.87
C LEU A 154 -12.04 0.11 -6.40
N GLY A 155 -12.03 1.40 -6.76
CA GLY A 155 -13.04 2.37 -6.33
C GLY A 155 -12.95 2.72 -4.84
N ILE A 156 -11.80 2.53 -4.22
CA ILE A 156 -11.52 2.79 -2.80
C ILE A 156 -10.70 4.08 -2.67
N GLY A 157 -11.18 4.98 -1.81
CA GLY A 157 -10.46 6.21 -1.47
C GLY A 157 -9.28 5.96 -0.53
N VAL A 158 -8.38 6.92 -0.45
CA VAL A 158 -7.27 6.93 0.51
C VAL A 158 -7.31 8.19 1.36
N VAL A 159 -6.67 8.12 2.53
CA VAL A 159 -6.50 9.25 3.44
C VAL A 159 -5.01 9.40 3.76
N ASP A 160 -4.52 10.63 3.78
CA ASP A 160 -3.10 10.88 4.02
C ASP A 160 -2.73 10.78 5.52
N ARG A 161 -3.74 10.72 6.40
CA ARG A 161 -3.61 10.50 7.85
C ARG A 161 -4.78 9.67 8.38
N MET A 162 -4.47 8.74 9.28
CA MET A 162 -5.43 7.92 10.03
C MET A 162 -5.05 7.93 11.50
#